data_AF-A0A1V5Q017-F1
#
_entry.id   AF-A0A1V5Q017-F1
#
_cell.length_a   1.000
_cell.length_b   1.000
_cell.length_c   1.000
_cell.angle_alpha   90.00
_cell.angle_beta   90.00
_cell.angle_gamma   90.00
#
_symmetry.space_group_name_H-M   'P 1'
#
loop_
_entity.id
_entity.type
_entity.pdbx_description
1 polymer ?
#
loop_
_entity_poly.entity_id
_entity_poly.type
_entity_poly.pdbx_seq_one_letter_code
_entity_poly.pdbx_strand_id
1 'polypeptide(L)'
;MIRFGQSMKQMWRASKLPLLLVVGIPLVGCLLYVVWVIMGWSLVIPPSMKNIPTILTQAPCVADVCIGMTGRDLVIEKLSQSGLLYGIHDSEGMPIGFSIHEGGSGQVLFADNGWKVVSGLELRIKGVALKTVLDVFGEPDEIFLMLGCGRAGEHIHARLFYRDKGIEVILQYPATRQIRRDRGAQIVFDDHTPVLSVQYFDPAQYNEWLLGVQESIHWSGYFSLLDPSIFAETIVNRLQPWPGLGVKIEAFDSCARQN
;
A
#
# COMPACT_ATOMS: atom_id res chain seq x y z
N MET A 1 -0.88 -34.72 -80.49
CA MET A 1 -2.29 -34.66 -80.07
C MET A 1 -2.34 -34.90 -78.56
N ILE A 2 -2.72 -33.83 -77.84
CA ILE A 2 -3.19 -33.66 -76.44
C ILE A 2 -2.64 -34.57 -75.32
N ARG A 3 -1.93 -33.90 -74.39
CA ARG A 3 -1.44 -34.36 -73.08
C ARG A 3 -2.60 -34.62 -72.09
N PHE A 4 -2.63 -35.80 -71.46
CA PHE A 4 -3.40 -36.06 -70.23
C PHE A 4 -2.48 -36.74 -69.21
N GLY A 5 -1.64 -35.96 -68.55
CA GLY A 5 -0.60 -36.47 -67.63
C GLY A 5 -0.37 -35.62 -66.38
N GLN A 6 -1.33 -34.78 -65.98
CA GLN A 6 -1.18 -33.88 -64.83
C GLN A 6 -2.53 -33.66 -64.11
N SER A 7 -3.15 -34.71 -63.56
CA SER A 7 -4.39 -34.51 -62.79
C SER A 7 -4.41 -35.13 -61.39
N MET A 8 -3.72 -36.24 -61.10
CA MET A 8 -3.85 -36.86 -59.76
C MET A 8 -2.86 -36.39 -58.69
N LYS A 9 -1.65 -35.92 -59.04
CA LYS A 9 -0.67 -35.46 -58.02
C LYS A 9 -0.99 -34.08 -57.42
N GLN A 10 -1.79 -33.26 -58.09
CA GLN A 10 -2.18 -31.93 -57.57
C GLN A 10 -3.37 -31.98 -56.62
N MET A 11 -4.27 -32.98 -56.72
CA MET A 11 -5.41 -33.08 -55.80
C MET A 11 -5.03 -33.55 -54.40
N TRP A 12 -3.95 -34.31 -54.24
CA TRP A 12 -3.53 -34.83 -52.92
C TRP A 12 -2.78 -33.82 -52.04
N ARG A 13 -2.26 -32.72 -52.62
CA ARG A 13 -1.62 -31.63 -51.86
C ARG A 13 -2.60 -30.55 -51.40
N ALA A 14 -3.78 -30.46 -52.02
CA ALA A 14 -4.80 -29.48 -51.66
C ALA A 14 -5.66 -29.87 -50.45
N SER A 15 -5.70 -31.16 -50.07
CA SER A 15 -6.62 -31.66 -49.04
C SER A 15 -6.03 -31.79 -47.64
N LYS A 16 -4.70 -31.66 -47.46
CA LYS A 16 -4.06 -31.76 -46.12
C LYS A 16 -3.56 -30.44 -45.54
N LEU A 17 -3.42 -29.40 -46.38
CA LEU A 17 -3.05 -28.06 -45.92
C LEU A 17 -4.16 -27.33 -45.13
N PRO A 18 -5.47 -27.46 -45.43
CA PRO A 18 -6.48 -26.73 -44.68
C PRO A 18 -6.78 -27.38 -43.32
N LEU A 19 -6.60 -28.70 -43.17
CA LEU A 19 -6.93 -29.39 -41.91
C LEU A 19 -5.91 -29.09 -40.78
N LEU A 20 -4.61 -29.00 -41.12
CA LEU A 20 -3.55 -28.66 -40.16
C LEU A 20 -3.65 -27.21 -39.67
N LEU A 21 -4.08 -26.28 -40.52
CA LEU A 21 -4.32 -24.88 -40.15
C LEU A 21 -5.61 -24.72 -39.33
N VAL A 22 -6.68 -25.43 -39.68
CA VAL A 22 -7.98 -25.32 -38.98
C VAL A 22 -7.95 -25.94 -37.57
N VAL A 23 -7.12 -26.95 -37.32
CA VAL A 23 -7.01 -27.58 -35.99
C VAL A 23 -5.82 -27.06 -35.18
N GLY A 24 -4.71 -26.69 -35.82
CA GLY A 24 -3.51 -26.19 -35.13
C GLY A 24 -3.67 -24.78 -34.54
N ILE A 25 -4.35 -23.87 -35.25
CA ILE A 25 -4.57 -22.49 -34.80
C ILE A 25 -5.42 -22.41 -33.51
N PRO A 26 -6.56 -23.11 -33.37
CA PRO A 26 -7.33 -23.06 -32.12
C PRO A 26 -6.63 -23.74 -30.95
N LEU A 27 -5.81 -24.77 -31.18
CA LEU A 27 -5.01 -25.41 -30.13
C LEU A 27 -3.90 -24.49 -29.62
N VAL A 28 -3.19 -23.80 -30.52
CA VAL A 28 -2.20 -22.78 -30.14
C VAL A 28 -2.86 -21.60 -29.46
N GLY A 29 -4.03 -21.16 -29.93
CA GLY A 29 -4.82 -20.12 -29.28
C GLY A 29 -5.28 -20.48 -27.87
N CYS A 30 -5.74 -21.72 -27.65
CA CYS A 30 -6.08 -22.22 -26.31
C CYS A 30 -4.85 -22.33 -25.40
N LEU A 31 -3.72 -22.81 -25.92
CA LEU A 31 -2.47 -22.89 -25.15
C LEU A 31 -1.96 -21.50 -24.76
N LEU A 32 -1.99 -20.54 -25.68
CA LEU A 32 -1.63 -19.16 -25.41
C LEU A 32 -2.63 -18.50 -24.44
N TYR A 33 -3.92 -18.79 -24.55
CA TYR A 33 -4.93 -18.30 -23.61
C TYR A 33 -4.73 -18.91 -22.21
N VAL A 34 -4.45 -20.20 -22.10
CA VAL A 34 -4.17 -20.85 -20.81
C VAL A 34 -2.86 -20.32 -20.21
N VAL A 35 -1.80 -20.12 -21.02
CA VAL A 35 -0.56 -19.46 -20.55
C VAL A 35 -0.84 -18.02 -20.13
N TRP A 36 -1.67 -17.28 -20.86
CA TRP A 36 -2.04 -15.91 -20.52
C TRP A 36 -2.92 -15.83 -19.27
N VAL A 37 -3.83 -16.79 -19.07
CA VAL A 37 -4.64 -16.93 -17.84
C VAL A 37 -3.76 -17.35 -16.68
N ILE A 38 -2.80 -18.27 -16.86
CA ILE A 38 -1.85 -18.68 -15.81
C ILE A 38 -0.92 -17.52 -15.46
N MET A 39 -0.36 -16.79 -16.43
CA MET A 39 0.47 -15.61 -16.18
C MET A 39 -0.34 -14.45 -15.59
N GLY A 40 -1.58 -14.26 -16.04
CA GLY A 40 -2.52 -13.29 -15.47
C GLY A 40 -2.94 -13.64 -14.04
N TRP A 41 -3.13 -14.93 -13.75
CA TRP A 41 -3.36 -15.42 -12.39
C TRP A 41 -2.11 -15.33 -11.53
N SER A 42 -0.91 -15.53 -12.09
CA SER A 42 0.37 -15.35 -11.38
C SER A 42 0.58 -13.91 -10.91
N LEU A 43 0.08 -12.93 -11.67
CA LEU A 43 0.05 -11.51 -11.29
C LEU A 43 -1.08 -11.17 -10.28
N VAL A 44 -2.01 -12.10 -10.07
CA VAL A 44 -3.16 -11.99 -9.15
C VAL A 44 -3.13 -13.13 -8.12
N ILE A 45 -1.98 -13.76 -7.86
CA ILE A 45 -1.84 -14.54 -6.64
C ILE A 45 -1.73 -13.48 -5.55
N PRO A 46 -2.78 -13.23 -4.74
CA PRO A 46 -2.62 -12.35 -3.61
C PRO A 46 -1.47 -12.91 -2.77
N PRO A 47 -0.63 -12.06 -2.18
CA PRO A 47 0.41 -12.53 -1.30
C PRO A 47 -0.19 -13.51 -0.28
N SER A 48 0.52 -14.61 -0.01
CA SER A 48 0.06 -15.63 0.92
C SER A 48 -0.33 -14.95 2.24
N MET A 49 -1.64 -14.80 2.49
CA MET A 49 -2.14 -14.08 3.66
C MET A 49 -1.70 -14.73 4.98
N LYS A 50 -1.14 -15.95 4.94
CA LYS A 50 -0.64 -16.68 6.11
C LYS A 50 0.49 -15.96 6.85
N ASN A 51 1.26 -15.11 6.17
CA ASN A 51 2.46 -14.50 6.74
C ASN A 51 2.30 -13.01 7.06
N ILE A 52 1.21 -12.37 6.63
CA ILE A 52 0.94 -10.95 6.89
C ILE A 52 0.99 -10.64 8.39
N PRO A 53 0.33 -11.40 9.30
CA PRO A 53 0.44 -11.13 10.73
C PRO A 53 1.88 -11.17 11.22
N THR A 54 2.67 -12.15 10.74
CA THR A 54 4.09 -12.27 11.09
C THR A 54 4.88 -11.03 10.65
N ILE A 55 4.68 -10.55 9.42
CA ILE A 55 5.37 -9.35 8.90
C ILE A 55 4.94 -8.11 9.70
N LEU A 56 3.67 -7.99 10.07
CA LEU A 56 3.19 -6.92 10.95
C LEU A 56 3.81 -7.02 12.35
N THR A 57 3.98 -8.22 12.91
CA THR A 57 4.65 -8.39 14.20
C THR A 57 6.18 -8.29 14.15
N GLN A 58 6.79 -8.28 12.96
CA GLN A 58 8.24 -8.37 12.83
C GLN A 58 8.99 -7.15 13.33
N ALA A 59 8.31 -6.01 13.56
CA ALA A 59 8.99 -4.79 13.93
C ALA A 59 8.67 -4.24 15.34
N PRO A 60 9.69 -3.68 16.02
CA PRO A 60 10.36 -2.49 15.50
C PRO A 60 11.63 -2.69 14.63
N CYS A 61 11.94 -3.91 14.17
CA CYS A 61 12.94 -4.22 13.15
C CYS A 61 12.38 -4.79 11.83
N VAL A 62 13.10 -4.61 10.73
CA VAL A 62 12.87 -5.31 9.45
C VAL A 62 14.21 -5.81 8.95
N ALA A 63 14.34 -7.11 8.63
CA ALA A 63 15.58 -7.64 8.06
C ALA A 63 16.84 -7.30 8.91
N ASP A 64 16.72 -7.44 10.23
CA ASP A 64 17.71 -7.04 11.26
C ASP A 64 18.00 -5.53 11.39
N VAL A 65 17.37 -4.68 10.59
CA VAL A 65 17.44 -3.22 10.73
C VAL A 65 16.40 -2.76 11.73
N CYS A 66 16.85 -2.23 12.85
CA CYS A 66 15.99 -1.74 13.93
C CYS A 66 16.13 -0.21 14.08
N ILE A 67 15.11 0.40 14.69
CA ILE A 67 15.19 1.79 15.16
C ILE A 67 16.40 1.96 16.10
N GLY A 68 17.12 3.07 15.94
CA GLY A 68 18.36 3.37 16.67
C GLY A 68 19.62 2.80 16.03
N MET A 69 19.52 1.92 15.02
CA MET A 69 20.68 1.45 14.27
C MET A 69 21.40 2.62 13.60
N THR A 70 22.73 2.62 13.69
CA THR A 70 23.58 3.71 13.18
C THR A 70 24.37 3.25 11.97
N GLY A 71 24.50 4.13 10.98
CA GLY A 71 25.32 3.90 9.80
C GLY A 71 24.51 3.38 8.61
N ARG A 72 24.41 4.20 7.56
CA ARG A 72 23.65 3.89 6.35
C ARG A 72 24.17 2.63 5.63
N ASP A 73 25.48 2.51 5.49
CA ASP A 73 26.10 1.40 4.76
C ASP A 73 25.82 0.06 5.45
N LEU A 74 25.87 0.03 6.78
CA LEU A 74 25.50 -1.14 7.57
C LEU A 74 24.03 -1.49 7.40
N VAL A 75 23.14 -0.50 7.38
CA VAL A 75 21.70 -0.72 7.11
C VAL A 75 21.51 -1.35 5.72
N ILE A 76 22.16 -0.82 4.69
CA ILE A 76 22.07 -1.37 3.32
C ILE A 76 22.57 -2.81 3.29
N GLU A 77 23.71 -3.09 3.94
CA GLU A 77 24.27 -4.43 4.03
C GLU A 77 23.26 -5.41 4.66
N LYS A 78 22.66 -5.04 5.80
CA LYS A 78 21.68 -5.85 6.52
C LYS A 78 20.43 -6.12 5.70
N LEU A 79 19.86 -5.08 5.07
CA LEU A 79 18.73 -5.25 4.17
C LEU A 79 19.08 -6.21 3.03
N SER A 80 20.28 -6.10 2.46
CA SER A 80 20.74 -6.90 1.30
C SER A 80 20.94 -8.37 1.62
N GLN A 81 21.20 -8.70 2.89
CA GLN A 81 21.41 -10.07 3.35
C GLN A 81 20.09 -10.79 3.69
N SER A 82 18.97 -10.06 3.73
CA SER A 82 17.70 -10.63 4.16
C SER A 82 17.01 -11.44 3.06
N GLY A 83 16.67 -12.69 3.38
CA GLY A 83 15.83 -13.53 2.53
C GLY A 83 14.37 -13.08 2.42
N LEU A 84 13.96 -12.05 3.17
CA LEU A 84 12.62 -11.44 3.08
C LEU A 84 12.50 -10.41 1.95
N LEU A 85 13.62 -9.77 1.59
CA LEU A 85 13.64 -8.62 0.69
C LEU A 85 14.22 -9.00 -0.67
N TYR A 86 13.69 -8.40 -1.74
CA TYR A 86 14.11 -8.70 -3.12
C TYR A 86 14.51 -7.48 -3.95
N GLY A 87 14.47 -6.30 -3.34
CA GLY A 87 14.90 -5.07 -3.98
C GLY A 87 15.21 -4.04 -2.92
N ILE A 88 16.34 -3.36 -3.08
CA ILE A 88 16.76 -2.24 -2.23
C ILE A 88 17.05 -1.08 -3.16
N HIS A 89 16.48 0.07 -2.83
CA HIS A 89 16.66 1.29 -3.60
C HIS A 89 17.26 2.36 -2.70
N ASP A 90 18.49 2.73 -3.03
CA ASP A 90 19.19 3.84 -2.42
C ASP A 90 19.44 4.91 -3.49
N SER A 91 18.84 6.09 -3.32
CA SER A 91 19.05 7.26 -4.17
C SER A 91 20.14 8.21 -3.64
N GLU A 92 21.00 7.73 -2.75
CA GLU A 92 22.01 8.46 -1.97
C GLU A 92 21.44 9.55 -1.03
N GLY A 93 20.11 9.70 -0.99
CA GLY A 93 19.34 10.55 -0.08
C GLY A 93 18.60 9.78 1.02
N MET A 94 17.86 10.46 1.89
CA MET A 94 16.93 9.81 2.82
C MET A 94 15.53 9.83 2.21
N PRO A 95 14.76 8.73 2.21
CA PRO A 95 14.96 7.43 2.87
C PRO A 95 15.63 6.32 2.01
N ILE A 96 15.91 5.14 2.61
CA ILE A 96 16.23 3.91 1.84
C ILE A 96 14.94 3.15 1.58
N GLY A 97 14.61 2.84 0.32
CA GLY A 97 13.47 2.00 -0.03
C GLY A 97 13.83 0.52 -0.12
N PHE A 98 12.86 -0.35 0.16
CA PHE A 98 12.98 -1.80 -0.06
C PHE A 98 11.67 -2.44 -0.52
N SER A 99 11.77 -3.63 -1.11
CA SER A 99 10.65 -4.44 -1.61
C SER A 99 10.61 -5.81 -0.93
N ILE A 100 9.42 -6.30 -0.57
CA ILE A 100 9.19 -7.52 0.20
C ILE A 100 8.69 -8.64 -0.71
N HIS A 101 9.33 -9.83 -0.67
CA HIS A 101 9.05 -10.95 -1.59
C HIS A 101 7.57 -11.32 -1.66
N GLU A 102 6.86 -11.22 -0.54
CA GLU A 102 5.44 -11.53 -0.42
C GLU A 102 4.54 -10.32 -0.68
N GLY A 103 4.92 -9.45 -1.62
CA GLY A 103 4.09 -8.33 -2.04
C GLY A 103 4.06 -7.18 -1.03
N GLY A 104 4.84 -6.16 -1.30
CA GLY A 104 4.86 -4.94 -0.51
C GLY A 104 6.17 -4.20 -0.70
N SER A 105 6.27 -3.06 -0.04
CA SER A 105 7.48 -2.27 0.03
C SER A 105 7.61 -1.63 1.40
N GLY A 106 8.73 -0.99 1.63
CA GLY A 106 8.93 -0.20 2.84
C GLY A 106 10.06 0.77 2.68
N GLN A 107 10.26 1.56 3.72
CA GLN A 107 11.24 2.61 3.75
C GLN A 107 11.92 2.64 5.13
N VAL A 108 13.24 2.80 5.13
CA VAL A 108 14.00 3.12 6.34
C VAL A 108 14.19 4.64 6.37
N LEU A 109 13.63 5.26 7.40
CA LEU A 109 13.77 6.69 7.67
C LEU A 109 14.98 6.92 8.58
N PHE A 110 15.69 8.00 8.31
CA PHE A 110 16.89 8.37 9.05
C PHE A 110 16.75 9.77 9.64
N ALA A 111 17.28 9.94 10.85
CA ALA A 111 17.61 11.25 11.38
C ALA A 111 19.07 11.59 11.03
N ASP A 112 19.30 12.81 10.55
CA ASP A 112 20.65 13.30 10.30
C ASP A 112 21.22 13.97 11.56
N ASN A 113 21.94 13.18 12.35
CA ASN A 113 22.67 13.62 13.54
C ASN A 113 24.19 13.46 13.37
N GLY A 114 24.67 13.52 12.12
CA GLY A 114 26.07 13.25 11.76
C GLY A 114 26.41 11.77 11.58
N TRP A 115 25.58 10.85 12.09
CA TRP A 115 25.83 9.40 12.00
C TRP A 115 24.76 8.62 11.21
N LYS A 116 23.73 9.30 10.68
CA LYS A 116 22.56 8.71 10.02
C LYS A 116 21.99 7.54 10.84
N VAL A 117 21.16 7.87 11.82
CA VAL A 117 20.51 6.90 12.70
C VAL A 117 19.12 6.57 12.18
N VAL A 118 18.74 5.30 12.17
CA VAL A 118 17.39 4.86 11.82
C VAL A 118 16.41 5.43 12.84
N SER A 119 15.57 6.37 12.40
CA SER A 119 14.56 7.02 13.23
C SER A 119 13.18 6.40 13.07
N GLY A 120 12.95 5.67 11.98
CA GLY A 120 11.69 4.97 11.76
C GLY A 120 11.73 3.98 10.61
N LEU A 121 10.71 3.13 10.56
CA LEU A 121 10.50 2.13 9.53
C LEU A 121 9.06 2.22 9.05
N GLU A 122 8.85 2.34 7.74
CA GLU A 122 7.51 2.28 7.13
C GLU A 122 7.37 0.98 6.34
N LEU A 123 6.26 0.26 6.55
CA LEU A 123 5.89 -0.96 5.84
C LEU A 123 4.57 -0.75 5.10
N ARG A 124 4.57 -1.02 3.80
CA ARG A 124 3.41 -1.03 2.90
C ARG A 124 3.18 -2.44 2.40
N ILE A 125 2.30 -3.17 3.08
CA ILE A 125 1.94 -4.54 2.69
C ILE A 125 0.62 -4.49 1.92
N LYS A 126 0.62 -5.05 0.72
CA LYS A 126 -0.54 -4.98 -0.16
C LYS A 126 -1.71 -5.81 0.41
N GLY A 127 -2.88 -5.19 0.51
CA GLY A 127 -4.12 -5.88 0.89
C GLY A 127 -4.32 -6.08 2.38
N VAL A 128 -3.54 -5.40 3.23
CA VAL A 128 -3.78 -5.40 4.68
C VAL A 128 -5.07 -4.63 4.98
N ALA A 129 -5.93 -5.26 5.76
CA ALA A 129 -7.16 -4.68 6.27
C ALA A 129 -7.01 -4.30 7.75
N LEU A 130 -7.81 -3.33 8.19
CA LEU A 130 -7.78 -2.82 9.55
C LEU A 130 -8.04 -3.92 10.60
N LYS A 131 -8.90 -4.90 10.31
CA LYS A 131 -9.11 -6.02 11.22
C LYS A 131 -7.81 -6.77 11.54
N THR A 132 -7.00 -7.05 10.52
CA THR A 132 -5.72 -7.76 10.70
C THR A 132 -4.77 -6.96 11.60
N VAL A 133 -4.75 -5.64 11.47
CA VAL A 133 -3.97 -4.77 12.34
C VAL A 133 -4.47 -4.83 13.78
N LEU A 134 -5.80 -4.71 13.98
CA LEU A 134 -6.41 -4.76 15.32
C LEU A 134 -6.22 -6.13 15.99
N ASP A 135 -6.30 -7.23 15.23
CA ASP A 135 -6.05 -8.58 15.75
C ASP A 135 -4.59 -8.77 16.21
N VAL A 136 -3.65 -8.02 15.61
CA VAL A 136 -2.21 -8.11 15.91
C VAL A 136 -1.80 -7.14 17.02
N PHE A 137 -2.19 -5.88 16.91
CA PHE A 137 -1.74 -4.82 17.82
C PHE A 137 -2.77 -4.46 18.90
N GLY A 138 -4.01 -4.97 18.83
CA GLY A 138 -5.10 -4.55 19.70
C GLY A 138 -5.73 -3.23 19.26
N GLU A 139 -6.38 -2.53 20.18
CA GLU A 139 -6.99 -1.23 19.92
C GLU A 139 -5.94 -0.10 19.99
N PRO A 140 -6.04 0.94 19.15
CA PRO A 140 -5.16 2.09 19.21
C PRO A 140 -5.53 3.01 20.38
N ASP A 141 -4.55 3.77 20.86
CA ASP A 141 -4.71 4.74 21.94
C ASP A 141 -5.37 6.03 21.45
N GLU A 142 -5.07 6.42 20.21
CA GLU A 142 -5.55 7.67 19.61
C GLU A 142 -5.80 7.49 18.11
N ILE A 143 -6.80 8.20 17.59
CA ILE A 143 -6.94 8.42 16.14
C ILE A 143 -6.81 9.89 15.84
N PHE A 144 -6.12 10.18 14.75
CA PHE A 144 -6.20 11.45 14.06
C PHE A 144 -6.93 11.21 12.74
N LEU A 145 -8.11 11.79 12.60
CA LEU A 145 -8.98 11.63 11.43
C LEU A 145 -9.09 12.93 10.65
N MET A 146 -9.06 12.79 9.33
CA MET A 146 -9.18 13.89 8.40
C MET A 146 -9.96 13.47 7.15
N LEU A 147 -10.87 14.33 6.72
CA LEU A 147 -11.51 14.23 5.40
C LEU A 147 -10.93 15.30 4.48
N GLY A 148 -10.29 14.84 3.41
CA GLY A 148 -9.55 15.66 2.47
C GLY A 148 -10.15 15.82 1.11
N CYS A 149 -10.00 17.03 0.59
CA CYS A 149 -10.49 17.43 -0.70
C CYS A 149 -9.37 18.06 -1.50
N GLY A 150 -8.91 17.31 -2.50
CA GLY A 150 -7.86 17.70 -3.41
C GLY A 150 -8.20 17.34 -4.85
N ARG A 151 -7.25 17.57 -5.76
CA ARG A 151 -7.44 17.31 -7.21
C ARG A 151 -7.84 15.86 -7.55
N ALA A 152 -7.51 14.91 -6.69
CA ALA A 152 -7.86 13.50 -6.85
C ALA A 152 -9.28 13.14 -6.36
N GLY A 153 -10.02 14.11 -5.81
CA GLY A 153 -11.33 13.91 -5.19
C GLY A 153 -11.26 13.77 -3.67
N GLU A 154 -12.36 13.31 -3.08
CA GLU A 154 -12.50 13.11 -1.63
C GLU A 154 -11.71 11.91 -1.13
N HIS A 155 -10.94 12.09 -0.06
CA HIS A 155 -10.12 11.05 0.53
C HIS A 155 -10.24 11.08 2.05
N ILE A 156 -10.35 9.89 2.63
CA ILE A 156 -10.21 9.72 4.08
C ILE A 156 -8.74 9.49 4.35
N HIS A 157 -8.20 10.26 5.30
CA HIS A 157 -6.87 10.05 5.87
C HIS A 157 -7.04 9.87 7.38
N ALA A 158 -6.59 8.73 7.89
CA ALA A 158 -6.61 8.46 9.32
C ALA A 158 -5.26 7.90 9.77
N ARG A 159 -4.84 8.29 10.97
CA ARG A 159 -3.62 7.80 11.61
C ARG A 159 -4.00 7.26 12.97
N LEU A 160 -3.78 5.96 13.19
CA LEU A 160 -4.07 5.25 14.42
C LEU A 160 -2.76 5.06 15.18
N PHE A 161 -2.69 5.55 16.40
CA PHE A 161 -1.46 5.55 17.20
C PHE A 161 -1.54 4.52 18.32
N TYR A 162 -0.48 3.71 18.43
CA TYR A 162 -0.23 2.81 19.56
C TYR A 162 1.02 3.32 20.26
N ARG A 163 0.81 4.28 21.17
CA ARG A 163 1.85 5.11 21.77
C ARG A 163 2.94 4.29 22.44
N ASP A 164 2.54 3.37 23.31
CA ASP A 164 3.47 2.55 24.09
C ASP A 164 4.24 1.54 23.24
N LYS A 165 3.73 1.26 22.03
CA LYS A 165 4.35 0.34 21.08
C LYS A 165 5.21 1.06 20.04
N GLY A 166 5.12 2.39 19.95
CA GLY A 166 5.80 3.17 18.90
C GLY A 166 5.29 2.81 17.51
N ILE A 167 3.99 2.54 17.36
CA ILE A 167 3.36 2.14 16.10
C ILE A 167 2.36 3.20 15.66
N GLU A 168 2.41 3.54 14.38
CA GLU A 168 1.42 4.33 13.68
C GLU A 168 0.86 3.51 12.51
N VAL A 169 -0.45 3.43 12.40
CA VAL A 169 -1.13 2.80 11.26
C VAL A 169 -1.82 3.88 10.44
N ILE A 170 -1.44 3.96 9.17
CA ILE A 170 -1.94 4.98 8.24
C ILE A 170 -3.01 4.35 7.36
N LEU A 171 -4.21 4.93 7.40
CA LEU A 171 -5.33 4.62 6.53
C LEU A 171 -5.47 5.76 5.52
N GLN A 172 -5.45 5.43 4.23
CA GLN A 172 -5.68 6.42 3.19
C GLN A 172 -6.44 5.80 2.01
N TYR A 173 -7.65 6.29 1.75
CA TYR A 173 -8.49 5.73 0.70
C TYR A 173 -9.53 6.72 0.17
N PRO A 174 -10.03 6.56 -1.08
CA PRO A 174 -11.08 7.40 -1.62
C PRO A 174 -12.37 7.31 -0.79
N ALA A 175 -13.01 8.45 -0.54
CA ALA A 175 -14.16 8.54 0.35
C ALA A 175 -15.51 8.14 -0.30
N THR A 176 -15.48 7.76 -1.59
CA THR A 176 -16.64 7.48 -2.46
C THR A 176 -17.58 6.37 -1.98
N ARG A 177 -17.18 5.57 -0.97
CA ARG A 177 -18.01 4.50 -0.41
C ARG A 177 -18.70 4.83 0.92
N GLN A 178 -18.34 5.95 1.58
CA GLN A 178 -18.70 6.13 3.00
C GLN A 178 -19.22 7.52 3.40
N ILE A 179 -19.17 8.55 2.54
CA ILE A 179 -19.70 9.88 2.91
C ILE A 179 -21.20 9.97 2.65
N ARG A 180 -21.97 10.16 3.73
CA ARG A 180 -23.39 10.52 3.69
C ARG A 180 -23.57 12.02 3.87
N ARG A 181 -23.56 12.78 2.76
CA ARG A 181 -23.69 14.25 2.81
C ARG A 181 -25.06 14.78 3.26
N ASP A 182 -26.07 13.92 3.40
CA ASP A 182 -27.41 14.31 3.87
C ASP A 182 -27.45 14.72 5.35
N ARG A 183 -26.42 14.41 6.14
CA ARG A 183 -26.36 14.67 7.60
C ARG A 183 -24.97 15.10 8.13
N GLY A 184 -24.12 15.66 7.27
CA GLY A 184 -22.72 15.97 7.57
C GLY A 184 -21.77 14.82 7.20
N ALA A 185 -20.48 15.10 7.05
CA ALA A 185 -19.48 14.10 6.68
C ALA A 185 -19.27 13.08 7.82
N GLN A 186 -19.91 11.91 7.68
CA GLN A 186 -19.76 10.78 8.60
C GLN A 186 -18.83 9.74 8.00
N ILE A 187 -17.88 9.25 8.79
CA ILE A 187 -16.93 8.20 8.42
C ILE A 187 -17.18 6.96 9.29
N VAL A 188 -17.03 5.77 8.72
CA VAL A 188 -17.13 4.50 9.44
C VAL A 188 -15.95 3.61 9.06
N PHE A 189 -15.16 3.21 10.05
CA PHE A 189 -14.15 2.18 9.86
C PHE A 189 -14.74 0.80 10.12
N ASP A 190 -14.62 -0.10 9.15
CA ASP A 190 -15.02 -1.51 9.26
C ASP A 190 -13.82 -2.45 9.11
N ASP A 191 -14.07 -3.76 9.31
CA ASP A 191 -13.08 -4.84 9.25
C ASP A 191 -12.24 -4.84 7.96
N HIS A 192 -12.79 -4.33 6.85
CA HIS A 192 -12.19 -4.35 5.51
C HIS A 192 -11.54 -3.02 5.14
N THR A 193 -11.52 -2.04 6.06
CA THR A 193 -10.91 -0.74 5.82
C THR A 193 -9.45 -0.94 5.40
N PRO A 194 -9.03 -0.43 4.23
CA PRO A 194 -7.70 -0.69 3.72
C PRO A 194 -6.65 0.09 4.52
N VAL A 195 -5.58 -0.59 4.88
CA VAL A 195 -4.40 0.00 5.50
C VAL A 195 -3.42 0.39 4.39
N LEU A 196 -2.96 1.63 4.40
CA LEU A 196 -1.93 2.11 3.48
C LEU A 196 -0.56 1.61 3.94
N SER A 197 -0.21 1.89 5.19
CA SER A 197 1.07 1.51 5.78
C SER A 197 1.01 1.38 7.29
N VAL A 198 2.00 0.67 7.83
CA VAL A 198 2.32 0.61 9.25
C VAL A 198 3.70 1.18 9.44
N GLN A 199 3.85 2.07 10.40
CA GLN A 199 5.07 2.79 10.67
C GLN A 199 5.51 2.57 12.12
N TYR A 200 6.80 2.37 12.31
CA TYR A 200 7.43 2.17 13.60
C TYR A 200 8.36 3.35 13.88
N PHE A 201 8.32 3.85 15.11
CA PHE A 201 9.16 4.93 15.60
C PHE A 201 9.54 4.67 17.07
N ASP A 202 10.55 5.37 17.58
CA ASP A 202 10.93 5.28 19.00
C ASP A 202 9.81 5.88 19.88
N PRO A 203 9.17 5.11 20.79
CA PRO A 203 8.13 5.64 21.67
C PRO A 203 8.58 6.88 22.48
N ALA A 204 9.88 7.01 22.77
CA ALA A 204 10.42 8.18 23.46
C ALA A 204 10.30 9.48 22.63
N GLN A 205 10.21 9.36 21.31
CA GLN A 205 10.10 10.48 20.36
C GLN A 205 8.65 10.76 19.94
N TYR A 206 7.65 10.15 20.60
CA TYR A 206 6.24 10.28 20.22
C TYR A 206 5.76 11.73 20.03
N ASN A 207 6.19 12.66 20.88
CA ASN A 207 5.75 14.06 20.78
C ASN A 207 6.34 14.75 19.53
N GLU A 208 7.61 14.52 19.24
CA GLU A 208 8.25 15.04 18.02
C GLU A 208 7.64 14.41 16.77
N TRP A 209 7.36 13.11 16.85
CA TRP A 209 6.66 12.37 15.81
C TRP A 209 5.29 12.99 15.50
N LEU A 210 4.50 13.29 16.54
CA LEU A 210 3.16 13.86 16.40
C LEU A 210 3.18 15.25 15.76
N LEU A 211 4.15 16.09 16.13
CA LEU A 211 4.34 17.41 15.50
C LEU A 211 4.64 17.26 14.00
N GLY A 212 5.55 16.36 13.64
CA GLY A 212 5.87 16.07 12.24
C GLY A 212 4.64 15.57 11.45
N VAL A 213 3.77 14.78 12.08
CA VAL A 213 2.52 14.32 11.48
C VAL A 213 1.59 15.50 11.15
N GLN A 214 1.35 16.38 12.12
CA GLN A 214 0.45 17.54 11.94
C GLN A 214 0.96 18.49 10.85
N GLU A 215 2.26 18.75 10.82
CA GLU A 215 2.88 19.57 9.77
C GLU A 215 2.80 18.89 8.40
N SER A 216 3.09 17.57 8.32
CA SER A 216 3.01 16.82 7.05
C SER A 216 1.61 16.84 6.44
N ILE A 217 0.58 16.87 7.29
CA ILE A 217 -0.81 16.94 6.88
C ILE A 217 -1.13 18.32 6.29
N HIS A 218 -0.65 19.39 6.92
CA HIS A 218 -0.85 20.75 6.42
C HIS A 218 -0.27 20.95 5.02
N TRP A 219 0.92 20.39 4.77
CA TRP A 219 1.65 20.53 3.51
C TRP A 219 1.35 19.43 2.49
N SER A 220 0.51 18.47 2.83
CA SER A 220 0.21 17.35 1.96
C SER A 220 -0.50 17.84 0.69
N GLY A 221 -0.03 17.34 -0.47
CA GLY A 221 -0.61 17.67 -1.78
C GLY A 221 -2.11 17.35 -1.90
N TYR A 222 -2.64 16.50 -1.01
CA TYR A 222 -4.07 16.19 -0.90
C TYR A 222 -4.91 17.36 -0.36
N PHE A 223 -4.28 18.30 0.34
CA PHE A 223 -4.91 19.45 1.01
C PHE A 223 -4.36 20.79 0.56
N SER A 224 -3.53 20.79 -0.48
CA SER A 224 -2.85 21.99 -1.03
C SER A 224 -3.79 23.09 -1.57
N LEU A 225 -5.11 22.89 -1.48
CA LEU A 225 -6.16 23.84 -1.89
C LEU A 225 -7.03 24.32 -0.72
N LEU A 226 -6.63 24.07 0.53
CA LEU A 226 -7.35 24.61 1.68
C LEU A 226 -7.11 26.11 1.83
N ASP A 227 -8.13 26.82 2.29
CA ASP A 227 -8.04 28.24 2.66
C ASP A 227 -6.86 28.43 3.65
N PRO A 228 -5.94 29.40 3.43
CA PRO A 228 -4.81 29.67 4.31
C PRO A 228 -5.17 29.96 5.78
N SER A 229 -6.43 30.29 6.07
CA SER A 229 -6.95 30.49 7.43
C SER A 229 -7.31 29.18 8.17
N ILE A 230 -7.28 28.04 7.48
CA ILE A 230 -7.58 26.72 8.07
C ILE A 230 -6.27 26.11 8.60
N PHE A 231 -6.14 26.08 9.92
CA PHE A 231 -5.04 25.43 10.61
C PHE A 231 -5.17 23.90 10.60
N ALA A 232 -4.03 23.20 10.63
CA ALA A 232 -3.96 21.73 10.67
C ALA A 232 -4.83 21.12 11.77
N GLU A 233 -4.79 21.73 12.95
CA GLU A 233 -5.55 21.34 14.14
C GLU A 233 -7.07 21.36 13.93
N THR A 234 -7.58 22.25 13.08
CA THR A 234 -9.00 22.35 12.74
C THR A 234 -9.45 21.22 11.82
N ILE A 235 -8.52 20.67 11.03
CA ILE A 235 -8.82 19.65 10.04
C ILE A 235 -8.72 18.25 10.63
N VAL A 236 -7.83 18.09 11.61
CA VAL A 236 -7.51 16.80 12.21
C VAL A 236 -8.26 16.66 13.53
N ASN A 237 -9.30 15.84 13.53
CA ASN A 237 -10.00 15.47 14.75
C ASN A 237 -9.16 14.43 15.51
N ARG A 238 -8.62 14.82 16.66
CA ARG A 238 -8.05 13.87 17.63
C ARG A 238 -9.20 13.20 18.39
N LEU A 239 -9.27 11.88 18.30
CA LEU A 239 -10.30 11.08 18.94
C LEU A 239 -9.66 10.18 19.98
N GLN A 240 -10.08 10.38 21.23
CA GLN A 240 -9.73 9.54 22.37
C GLN A 240 -10.95 9.38 23.30
N PRO A 241 -11.26 8.17 23.75
CA PRO A 241 -10.63 6.89 23.36
C PRO A 241 -10.95 6.50 21.91
N TRP A 242 -10.33 5.42 21.41
CA TRP A 242 -10.73 4.79 20.14
C TRP A 242 -12.25 4.55 20.11
N PRO A 243 -12.97 5.00 19.07
CA PRO A 243 -14.42 4.94 18.98
C PRO A 243 -14.96 3.54 18.69
N GLY A 244 -14.14 2.58 18.29
CA GLY A 244 -14.60 1.25 17.88
C GLY A 244 -14.84 1.11 16.37
N LEU A 245 -14.84 -0.12 15.88
CA LEU A 245 -15.27 -0.45 14.52
C LEU A 245 -16.78 -0.26 14.36
N GLY A 246 -17.21 0.13 13.17
CA GLY A 246 -18.62 0.32 12.83
C GLY A 246 -19.27 1.57 13.43
N VAL A 247 -18.54 2.34 14.24
CA VAL A 247 -19.02 3.58 14.84
C VAL A 247 -18.96 4.71 13.82
N LYS A 248 -20.01 5.54 13.82
CA LYS A 248 -20.09 6.74 12.98
C LYS A 248 -19.32 7.87 13.64
N ILE A 249 -18.34 8.38 12.93
CA ILE A 249 -17.47 9.45 13.38
C ILE A 249 -17.77 10.70 12.55
N GLU A 250 -18.02 11.82 13.20
CA GLU A 250 -18.15 13.11 12.54
C GLU A 250 -16.75 13.63 12.16
N ALA A 251 -16.57 13.99 10.90
CA ALA A 251 -15.31 14.50 10.37
C ALA A 251 -15.47 15.93 9.86
N PHE A 252 -14.41 16.73 10.02
CA PHE A 252 -14.33 18.04 9.39
C PHE A 252 -14.38 17.88 7.86
N ASP A 253 -15.42 18.43 7.23
CA ASP A 253 -15.60 18.39 5.79
C ASP A 253 -14.89 19.57 5.12
N SER A 254 -13.66 19.32 4.66
CA SER A 254 -12.90 20.32 3.92
C SER A 254 -13.46 20.62 2.51
N CYS A 255 -14.28 19.73 1.92
CA CYS A 255 -14.91 19.93 0.61
C CYS A 255 -16.05 20.93 0.66
N ALA A 256 -16.83 20.91 1.75
CA ALA A 256 -18.00 21.77 1.88
C ALA A 256 -17.65 23.27 1.90
N ARG A 257 -16.41 23.63 2.26
CA ARG A 257 -15.93 25.02 2.33
C ARG A 257 -15.22 25.52 1.07
N GLN A 258 -15.01 24.67 0.06
CA GLN A 258 -14.45 25.07 -1.24
C GLN A 258 -15.54 25.49 -2.26
N ASN A 259 -16.83 25.30 -1.93
CA ASN A 259 -17.98 25.74 -2.71
C ASN A 259 -18.69 26.91 -2.04
#